data_AF-A0A1Y3EML0-F1
#
_entry.id   AF-A0A1Y3EML0-F1
#
_cell.length_a   1.000
_cell.length_b   1.000
_cell.length_c   1.000
_cell.angle_alpha   90.00
_cell.angle_beta   90.00
_cell.angle_gamma   90.00
#
_symmetry.space_group_name_H-M   'P 1'
#
loop_
_entity.id
_entity.type
_entity.pdbx_description
1 polymer ?
#
loop_
_entity_poly.entity_id
_entity_poly.type
_entity_poly.pdbx_seq_one_letter_code
_entity_poly.pdbx_strand_id
1 'polypeptide(L)'
;MTFGEELVIQDAPVSKASGIRFFNFSARAWSHTTRDHLHDEWGFLTVDPTGKAVLMTTGNNGFSTYEEGYFTDKQLNLVLKEIGRVSFSRDLPLERTFTLKKPKQLEQRQRMRTATHPSHGLLDHAIVIYEKIE
;
A
#
# COMPACT_ATOMS: atom_id res chain seq x y z
N MET A 1 4.17 17.36 -3.66
CA MET A 1 3.18 17.84 -2.68
C MET A 1 3.44 17.11 -1.37
N THR A 2 3.31 17.79 -0.23
CA THR A 2 3.44 17.16 1.10
C THR A 2 2.05 16.92 1.67
N PHE A 3 1.82 15.75 2.26
CA PHE A 3 0.55 15.34 2.83
C PHE A 3 0.78 14.62 4.16
N GLY A 4 -0.25 14.55 4.99
CA GLY A 4 -0.29 13.65 6.14
C GLY A 4 -1.02 12.37 5.78
N GLU A 5 -0.65 11.25 6.39
CA GLU A 5 -1.34 9.98 6.20
C GLU A 5 -1.42 9.20 7.52
N GLU A 6 -2.57 8.55 7.73
CA GLU A 6 -2.78 7.56 8.78
C GLU A 6 -2.84 6.18 8.15
N LEU A 7 -2.03 5.25 8.66
CA LEU A 7 -1.97 3.86 8.23
C LEU A 7 -2.39 2.95 9.38
N VAL A 8 -3.38 2.09 9.12
CA VAL A 8 -3.88 1.11 10.07
C VAL A 8 -3.73 -0.29 9.47
N ILE A 9 -2.95 -1.13 10.16
CA ILE A 9 -2.80 -2.56 9.84
C ILE A 9 -3.15 -3.33 11.10
N GLN A 10 -4.22 -4.11 11.05
CA GLN A 10 -4.77 -4.83 12.21
C GLN A 10 -5.00 -6.29 11.89
N ASP A 11 -4.83 -7.19 12.87
CA ASP A 11 -5.17 -8.59 12.70
C ASP A 11 -6.65 -8.75 12.30
N ALA A 12 -6.90 -9.52 11.24
CA ALA A 12 -8.24 -9.97 10.87
C ALA A 12 -8.46 -11.41 11.42
N PRO A 13 -9.72 -11.89 11.50
CA PRO A 13 -10.01 -13.23 12.00
C PRO A 13 -9.20 -14.32 11.28
N VAL A 14 -8.45 -15.12 12.04
CA VAL A 14 -7.52 -16.11 11.49
C VAL A 14 -8.23 -17.45 11.25
N SER A 15 -8.03 -18.04 10.08
CA SER A 15 -8.30 -19.47 9.88
C SER A 15 -7.18 -20.27 10.54
N LYS A 16 -7.45 -20.88 11.70
CA LYS A 16 -6.46 -21.66 12.48
C LYS A 16 -5.86 -22.84 11.70
N ALA A 17 -6.52 -23.30 10.64
CA ALA A 17 -6.14 -24.51 9.91
C ALA A 17 -5.07 -24.30 8.83
N SER A 18 -4.92 -23.08 8.28
CA SER A 18 -4.04 -22.85 7.11
C SER A 18 -2.68 -22.24 7.45
N GLY A 19 -2.50 -21.71 8.67
CA GLY A 19 -1.31 -20.92 9.02
C GLY A 19 -1.19 -19.58 8.29
N ILE A 20 -2.17 -19.24 7.45
CA ILE A 20 -2.26 -17.97 6.73
C ILE A 20 -2.73 -16.88 7.70
N ARG A 21 -2.06 -15.73 7.63
CA ARG A 21 -2.42 -14.53 8.40
C ARG A 21 -3.16 -13.55 7.50
N PHE A 22 -4.21 -12.97 8.05
CA PHE A 22 -5.02 -11.96 7.40
C PHE A 22 -4.93 -10.67 8.22
N PHE A 23 -4.80 -9.54 7.55
CA PHE A 23 -4.78 -8.24 8.18
C PHE A 23 -5.76 -7.31 7.46
N ASN A 24 -6.54 -6.54 8.23
CA ASN A 24 -7.26 -5.39 7.72
C ASN A 24 -6.25 -4.29 7.43
N PHE A 25 -6.38 -3.64 6.28
CA PHE A 25 -5.53 -2.55 5.85
C PHE A 25 -6.39 -1.31 5.58
N SER A 26 -5.97 -0.16 6.07
CA SER A 26 -6.49 1.12 5.59
C SER A 26 -5.42 2.22 5.63
N ALA A 27 -5.42 3.07 4.60
CA ALA A 27 -4.60 4.26 4.53
C ALA A 27 -5.48 5.47 4.20
N ARG A 28 -5.32 6.57 4.94
CA ARG A 28 -6.07 7.82 4.74
C ARG A 28 -5.12 8.99 4.68
N ALA A 29 -5.14 9.74 3.58
CA ALA A 29 -4.27 10.87 3.31
C ALA A 29 -5.05 12.20 3.27
N TRP A 30 -4.41 13.26 3.76
CA TRP A 30 -4.95 14.63 3.75
C TRP A 30 -3.85 15.65 3.42
N SER A 31 -4.27 16.77 2.84
CA SER A 31 -3.41 17.91 2.55
C SER A 31 -2.75 18.42 3.83
N HIS A 32 -1.43 18.56 3.82
CA HIS A 32 -0.71 19.11 4.97
C HIS A 32 -1.16 20.55 5.28
N THR A 33 -1.40 21.34 4.25
CA THR A 33 -1.70 22.78 4.36
C THR A 33 -3.15 23.03 4.74
N THR A 34 -4.10 22.42 4.02
CA THR A 34 -5.52 22.73 4.15
C THR A 34 -6.27 21.74 5.03
N ARG A 35 -5.67 20.59 5.34
CA ARG A 35 -6.33 19.44 5.99
C ARG A 35 -7.46 18.83 5.16
N ASP A 36 -7.62 19.24 3.92
CA ASP A 36 -8.57 18.64 3.01
C ASP A 36 -8.22 17.17 2.75
N HIS A 37 -9.26 16.36 2.64
CA HIS A 37 -9.14 14.96 2.26
C HIS A 37 -8.51 14.83 0.87
N LEU A 38 -7.59 13.87 0.71
CA LEU A 38 -6.96 13.58 -0.58
C LEU A 38 -7.34 12.19 -1.08
N HIS A 39 -7.09 11.17 -0.26
CA HIS A 39 -7.16 9.79 -0.71
C HIS A 39 -7.45 8.85 0.45
N ASP A 40 -8.27 7.83 0.21
CA ASP A 40 -8.43 6.70 1.12
C ASP A 40 -8.26 5.39 0.34
N GLU A 41 -7.63 4.42 0.98
CA GLU A 41 -7.54 3.01 0.56
C GLU A 41 -8.00 2.11 1.72
N TRP A 42 -8.78 1.08 1.40
CA TRP A 42 -9.10 -0.04 2.30
C TRP A 42 -8.83 -1.37 1.63
N GLY A 43 -8.50 -2.37 2.43
CA GLY A 43 -8.19 -3.67 1.88
C GLY A 43 -7.81 -4.73 2.89
N PHE A 44 -7.22 -5.79 2.36
CA PHE A 44 -6.70 -6.90 3.14
C PHE A 44 -5.29 -7.27 2.71
N LEU A 45 -4.40 -7.45 3.68
CA LEU A 45 -3.09 -8.04 3.49
C LEU A 45 -3.16 -9.50 3.96
N THR A 46 -2.83 -10.43 3.07
CA THR A 46 -2.76 -11.86 3.36
C THR A 46 -1.32 -12.31 3.27
N VAL A 47 -0.82 -13.01 4.29
CA VAL A 47 0.57 -13.49 4.36
C VAL A 47 0.57 -14.98 4.68
N ASP A 48 1.26 -15.76 3.86
CA ASP A 48 1.44 -17.20 4.09
C ASP A 48 2.68 -17.49 4.97
N PRO A 49 2.85 -18.75 5.45
CA PRO A 49 3.99 -19.12 6.28
C PRO A 49 5.37 -18.99 5.61
N THR A 50 5.42 -18.92 4.28
CA THR A 50 6.67 -18.75 3.51
C THR A 50 7.09 -17.28 3.39
N GLY A 51 6.23 -16.37 3.83
CA GLY A 51 6.41 -14.93 3.70
C GLY A 51 5.86 -14.39 2.38
N LYS A 52 5.21 -15.20 1.53
CA LYS A 52 4.49 -14.68 0.37
C LYS A 52 3.32 -13.84 0.87
N ALA A 53 3.17 -12.66 0.28
CA ALA A 53 2.18 -11.67 0.68
C ALA A 53 1.36 -11.20 -0.52
N VAL A 54 0.07 -10.99 -0.27
CA VAL A 54 -0.89 -10.43 -1.21
C VAL A 54 -1.59 -9.26 -0.54
N LEU A 55 -1.55 -8.08 -1.16
CA LEU A 55 -2.31 -6.91 -0.74
C LEU A 55 -3.38 -6.62 -1.79
N MET A 56 -4.64 -6.65 -1.38
CA MET A 56 -5.76 -6.21 -2.21
C MET A 56 -6.36 -4.96 -1.60
N THR A 57 -6.48 -3.88 -2.37
CA THR A 57 -7.08 -2.63 -1.89
C THR A 57 -8.13 -2.08 -2.85
N THR A 58 -9.04 -1.27 -2.34
CA THR A 58 -9.94 -0.40 -3.10
C THR A 58 -9.81 1.03 -2.56
N GLY A 59 -9.59 1.97 -3.48
CA GLY A 59 -9.44 3.39 -3.19
C GLY A 59 -10.67 4.21 -3.53
N ASN A 60 -10.88 5.31 -2.81
CA ASN A 60 -11.96 6.28 -3.08
C ASN A 60 -11.79 7.01 -4.44
N ASN A 61 -10.59 6.95 -5.01
CA ASN A 61 -10.25 7.40 -6.36
C ASN A 61 -10.78 6.47 -7.47
N GLY A 62 -11.48 5.39 -7.11
CA GLY A 62 -12.10 4.46 -8.04
C GLY A 62 -11.14 3.44 -8.63
N PHE A 63 -10.03 3.16 -7.95
CA PHE A 63 -9.12 2.05 -8.29
C PHE A 63 -9.27 0.89 -7.31
N SER A 64 -8.99 -0.32 -7.78
CA SER A 64 -8.78 -1.49 -6.93
C SER A 64 -7.51 -2.20 -7.38
N THR A 65 -6.61 -2.49 -6.45
CA THR A 65 -5.31 -3.09 -6.76
C THR A 65 -5.22 -4.51 -6.24
N TYR A 66 -4.53 -5.35 -7.00
CA TYR A 66 -4.04 -6.66 -6.59
C TYR A 66 -2.52 -6.63 -6.70
N GLU A 67 -1.85 -6.60 -5.56
CA GLU A 67 -0.40 -6.52 -5.44
C GLU A 67 0.14 -7.79 -4.77
N GLU A 68 1.20 -8.38 -5.32
CA GLU A 68 1.85 -9.58 -4.77
C GLU A 68 3.33 -9.35 -4.51
N GLY A 69 3.86 -10.04 -3.50
CA GLY A 69 5.29 -10.18 -3.33
C GLY A 69 5.65 -10.93 -2.05
N TYR A 70 6.71 -10.49 -1.38
CA TYR A 70 7.31 -11.22 -0.27
C TYR A 70 7.70 -10.30 0.88
N PHE A 71 7.52 -10.80 2.08
CA PHE A 71 8.10 -10.26 3.30
C PHE A 71 9.44 -10.95 3.59
N THR A 72 10.52 -10.18 3.56
CA THR A 72 11.88 -10.62 3.84
C THR A 72 12.60 -9.55 4.66
N ASP A 73 13.31 -9.92 5.72
CA ASP A 73 14.19 -9.02 6.48
C ASP A 73 13.55 -7.67 6.87
N LYS A 74 12.35 -7.72 7.46
CA LYS A 74 11.58 -6.53 7.92
C LYS A 74 11.12 -5.60 6.78
N GLN A 75 11.17 -6.09 5.55
CA GLN A 75 10.68 -5.40 4.37
C GLN A 75 9.61 -6.23 3.68
N LEU A 76 8.50 -5.60 3.33
CA LEU A 76 7.47 -6.16 2.47
C LEU A 76 7.58 -5.47 1.11
N ASN A 77 7.90 -6.23 0.07
CA ASN A 77 7.97 -5.76 -1.30
C ASN A 77 6.76 -6.28 -2.07
N LEU A 78 5.99 -5.39 -2.66
CA LEU A 78 4.76 -5.69 -3.40
C LEU A 78 4.85 -5.08 -4.81
N VAL A 79 4.44 -5.88 -5.79
CA VAL A 79 4.36 -5.48 -7.20
C VAL A 79 2.92 -5.61 -7.65
N LEU A 80 2.38 -4.57 -8.27
CA LEU A 80 1.04 -4.61 -8.87
C LEU A 80 0.96 -5.70 -9.94
N LYS A 81 0.02 -6.62 -9.78
CA LYS A 81 -0.27 -7.69 -10.74
C LYS A 81 -1.48 -7.35 -11.58
N GLU A 82 -2.52 -6.80 -10.97
CA GLU A 82 -3.75 -6.42 -11.65
C GLU A 82 -4.38 -5.18 -11.01
N ILE A 83 -5.10 -4.41 -11.83
CA ILE A 83 -5.77 -3.20 -11.40
C ILE A 83 -7.17 -3.13 -12.03
N GLY A 84 -8.18 -2.98 -11.18
CA GLY A 84 -9.53 -2.60 -11.55
C GLY A 84 -9.70 -1.09 -11.43
N ARG A 85 -10.54 -0.49 -12.27
CA ARG A 85 -10.81 0.95 -12.23
C ARG A 85 -12.19 1.33 -12.72
N VAL A 86 -12.64 2.50 -12.30
CA VAL A 86 -13.78 3.20 -12.91
C VAL A 86 -13.50 3.60 -14.36
N SER A 87 -14.56 3.66 -15.17
CA SER A 87 -14.49 3.76 -16.64
C SER A 87 -13.76 4.99 -17.18
N PHE A 88 -13.70 6.07 -16.39
CA PHE A 88 -13.07 7.34 -16.76
C PHE A 88 -11.65 7.51 -16.20
N SER A 89 -11.06 6.46 -15.63
CA SER A 89 -9.66 6.45 -15.17
C SER A 89 -8.73 5.71 -16.14
N ARG A 90 -7.41 5.70 -15.91
CA ARG A 90 -6.41 4.99 -16.73
C ARG A 90 -5.48 4.16 -15.85
N ASP A 91 -5.03 3.01 -16.36
CA ASP A 91 -4.13 2.10 -15.63
C ASP A 91 -2.71 2.67 -15.56
N LEU A 92 -2.11 2.59 -14.38
CA LEU A 92 -0.74 3.03 -14.12
C LEU A 92 -0.04 1.91 -13.33
N PRO A 93 1.14 1.41 -13.77
CA PRO A 93 1.87 0.42 -13.00
C PRO A 93 2.37 1.02 -11.69
N LEU A 94 2.39 0.20 -10.64
CA LEU A 94 2.71 0.56 -9.26
C LEU A 94 3.63 -0.50 -8.63
N GLU A 95 4.61 -0.05 -7.86
CA GLU A 95 5.35 -0.84 -6.88
C GLU A 95 5.21 -0.20 -5.50
N ARG A 96 5.00 -1.03 -4.47
CA ARG A 96 4.86 -0.59 -3.08
C ARG A 96 5.83 -1.36 -2.20
N THR A 97 6.61 -0.64 -1.42
CA THR A 97 7.50 -1.23 -0.41
C THR A 97 7.18 -0.66 0.96
N PHE A 98 7.06 -1.55 1.95
CA PHE A 98 7.06 -1.19 3.37
C PHE A 98 8.36 -1.66 4.00
N THR A 99 9.09 -0.76 4.68
CA THR A 99 10.34 -1.10 5.38
C THR A 99 10.26 -0.63 6.81
N LEU A 100 10.41 -1.55 7.78
CA LEU A 100 10.53 -1.17 9.18
C LEU A 100 11.95 -0.64 9.44
N LYS A 101 12.11 0.69 9.47
CA LYS A 101 13.42 1.35 9.63
C LYS A 101 13.92 1.26 11.08
N LYS A 102 13.01 1.42 12.04
CA LYS A 102 13.24 1.32 13.49
C LYS A 102 12.02 0.65 14.13
N PRO A 103 12.09 0.16 15.39
CA PRO A 103 10.98 -0.57 16.02
C PRO A 103 9.61 0.11 15.99
N LYS A 104 9.57 1.45 15.96
CA LYS A 104 8.34 2.26 15.89
C LYS A 104 8.25 3.14 14.63
N GLN A 105 9.15 2.96 13.66
CA GLN A 105 9.22 3.79 12.46
C GLN A 105 9.11 2.94 11.20
N LEU A 106 8.03 3.14 10.45
CA LEU A 106 7.75 2.45 9.19
C LEU A 106 7.93 3.42 8.03
N GLU A 107 8.55 2.99 6.94
CA GLU A 107 8.63 3.73 5.68
C GLU A 107 7.77 3.02 4.64
N GLN A 108 6.83 3.73 4.01
CA GLN A 108 6.17 3.31 2.78
C GLN A 108 6.78 4.08 1.62
N ARG A 109 7.11 3.36 0.54
CA ARG A 109 7.52 3.94 -0.73
C ARG A 109 6.65 3.38 -1.85
N GLN A 110 5.96 4.27 -2.56
CA GLN A 110 5.17 3.96 -3.73
C GLN A 110 5.85 4.54 -4.96
N ARG A 111 6.11 3.69 -5.95
CA ARG A 111 6.67 4.06 -7.23
C ARG A 111 5.65 3.79 -8.31
N MET A 112 5.48 4.72 -9.23
CA MET A 112 4.50 4.58 -10.31
C MET A 112 5.06 5.03 -11.65
N ARG A 113 4.35 4.68 -12.73
CA ARG A 113 4.49 5.35 -14.02
C ARG A 113 3.17 6.03 -14.37
N THR A 114 3.14 7.35 -14.43
CA THR A 114 1.98 8.09 -14.98
C THR A 114 2.13 8.33 -16.48
N ALA A 115 1.09 8.86 -17.12
CA ALA A 115 1.10 9.23 -18.54
C ALA A 115 2.19 10.27 -18.91
N THR A 116 2.75 10.99 -17.93
CA THR A 116 3.82 11.99 -18.14
C THR A 116 5.22 11.48 -17.79
N HIS A 117 5.36 10.20 -17.39
CA HIS A 117 6.64 9.60 -17.04
C HIS A 117 7.42 9.14 -18.29
N PRO A 118 8.76 8.93 -18.18
CA PRO A 118 9.56 8.32 -19.23
C PRO A 118 8.98 6.98 -19.69
N SER A 119 9.26 6.59 -20.94
CA SER A 119 8.75 5.34 -21.53
C SER A 119 9.22 4.07 -20.81
N HIS A 120 10.27 4.17 -19.98
CA HIS A 120 10.85 3.07 -19.20
C HIS A 120 11.04 3.45 -17.73
N GLY A 121 10.84 2.48 -16.84
CA GLY A 121 11.06 2.61 -15.40
C GLY A 121 9.88 3.16 -14.60
N LEU A 122 10.04 3.16 -13.27
CA LEU A 122 9.11 3.74 -12.30
C LEU A 122 9.80 4.89 -11.59
N LEU A 123 9.06 5.95 -11.28
CA LEU A 123 9.56 7.07 -10.46
C LEU A 123 8.88 7.05 -9.10
N ASP A 124 9.53 7.65 -8.11
CA ASP A 124 8.92 7.85 -6.80
C ASP A 124 7.68 8.72 -6.93
N HIS A 125 6.55 8.17 -6.51
CA HIS A 125 5.29 8.90 -6.43
C HIS A 125 5.07 9.46 -5.04
N ALA A 126 5.24 8.60 -4.02
CA ALA A 126 5.08 8.95 -2.63
C ALA A 126 6.11 8.21 -1.77
N ILE A 127 6.66 8.93 -0.79
CA ILE A 127 7.48 8.38 0.27
C ILE A 127 6.91 8.92 1.58
N VAL A 128 6.50 8.02 2.46
CA VAL A 128 5.84 8.35 3.73
C VAL A 128 6.58 7.66 4.86
N ILE A 129 6.86 8.39 5.94
CA ILE A 129 7.47 7.86 7.15
C ILE A 129 6.46 7.98 8.27
N TYR A 130 6.06 6.86 8.84
CA TYR A 130 5.10 6.78 9.94
C TYR A 130 5.83 6.56 11.27
N GLU A 131 5.31 7.20 12.31
CA GLU A 131 5.62 6.88 13.69
C GLU A 131 4.45 6.09 14.28
N LYS A 132 4.76 4.99 14.97
CA LYS A 132 3.73 4.16 15.61
C LYS A 132 3.08 4.95 16.75
N ILE A 133 1.77 5.12 16.64
CA ILE A 133 0.93 5.69 17.70
C ILE A 133 0.56 4.56 18.68
N GLU A 134 0.53 4.88 19.98
CA GLU A 134 0.19 3.94 21.06
C GLU A 134 -1.31 3.75 21.21
#